data_AF-A0A2F0ACP1-F1
#
_entry.id   AF-A0A2F0ACP1-F1
#
_cell.length_a   1.000
_cell.length_b   1.000
_cell.length_c   1.000
_cell.angle_alpha   90.00
_cell.angle_beta   90.00
_cell.angle_gamma   90.00
#
_symmetry.space_group_name_H-M   'P 1'
#
loop_
_entity.id
_entity.type
_entity.pdbx_description
1 polymer ?
#
loop_
_entity_poly.entity_id
_entity_poly.type
_entity_poly.pdbx_seq_one_letter_code
_entity_poly.pdbx_strand_id
1 'polypeptide(L)'
;GGSGGSGGSGGSGGSGGSGGSGGSGGSGGNSCDDGGSYLPDFCYGCTDVEACNYNENSVVDDGSCEFVIDCLGVCGGNVFYDACDVCGGNNSTCTGCTDLNACNYDSQATIADIDLCIYPEFNFDCNGICLVEVDCNGICGGDAVLDECEICNGSGLPCDECPDDLFLDCNGVCGGAAQIDNCGVCDGNNSTCTGCMDLSACNFDEQATISDNSLCTYAEENYDCYGNCIAEIDCNGICGGNAIVDSCGVCNGNGSTCADNNCEEFNLVDCNQAWQCEWDDGECEDKDCDEFNQIECDLIEDCQWDEDECDDIDDGSGSGSGSGLNPDIPKTYNENPKLF
;
A
#
# COMPACT_ATOMS: atom_id res chain seq x y z
N GLY A 1 -9.54 4.11 -4.97
CA GLY A 1 -9.91 2.85 -5.67
C GLY A 1 -9.25 2.88 -7.01
N GLY A 2 -8.48 1.88 -7.43
CA GLY A 2 -8.70 0.46 -7.20
C GLY A 2 -8.93 -0.19 -8.58
N SER A 3 -7.80 -0.40 -9.24
CA SER A 3 -7.43 -1.29 -10.34
C SER A 3 -8.42 -2.32 -10.93
N GLY A 4 -8.24 -2.55 -12.24
CA GLY A 4 -8.57 -3.77 -12.97
C GLY A 4 -9.45 -3.46 -14.20
N GLY A 5 -9.09 -3.73 -15.45
CA GLY A 5 -8.06 -4.61 -16.00
C GLY A 5 -8.68 -5.43 -17.13
N SER A 6 -8.19 -5.18 -18.36
CA SER A 6 -8.12 -6.08 -19.53
C SER A 6 -9.39 -6.58 -20.23
N GLY A 7 -9.41 -6.38 -21.56
CA GLY A 7 -9.63 -7.49 -22.50
C GLY A 7 -10.65 -7.28 -23.62
N GLY A 8 -10.15 -7.12 -24.85
CA GLY A 8 -10.64 -7.92 -25.99
C GLY A 8 -11.81 -7.42 -26.83
N SER A 9 -11.45 -6.79 -27.96
CA SER A 9 -11.87 -7.12 -29.34
C SER A 9 -13.34 -7.48 -29.67
N GLY A 10 -13.87 -6.74 -30.65
CA GLY A 10 -14.58 -7.35 -31.80
C GLY A 10 -15.94 -6.77 -32.16
N GLY A 11 -16.02 -6.15 -33.34
CA GLY A 11 -17.14 -6.35 -34.28
C GLY A 11 -18.36 -5.46 -34.12
N SER A 12 -18.37 -4.34 -34.84
CA SER A 12 -19.57 -3.54 -35.13
C SER A 12 -20.05 -3.84 -36.56
N GLY A 13 -21.32 -4.20 -36.71
CA GLY A 13 -22.03 -4.07 -37.98
C GLY A 13 -22.95 -5.24 -38.30
N GLY A 14 -24.24 -4.97 -38.45
CA GLY A 14 -25.15 -5.89 -39.14
C GLY A 14 -26.57 -5.87 -38.63
N SER A 15 -27.33 -4.88 -39.05
CA SER A 15 -28.78 -4.73 -38.90
C SER A 15 -29.55 -6.00 -39.29
N GLY A 16 -30.17 -6.66 -38.31
CA GLY A 16 -31.07 -7.80 -38.52
C GLY A 16 -32.43 -7.35 -39.06
N GLY A 17 -32.64 -7.56 -40.35
CA GLY A 17 -33.92 -7.35 -41.04
C GLY A 17 -34.88 -8.54 -40.86
N SER A 18 -36.05 -8.21 -40.32
CA SER A 18 -37.39 -8.62 -40.73
C SER A 18 -37.58 -9.99 -41.42
N GLY A 19 -38.28 -10.89 -40.72
CA GLY A 19 -38.84 -12.12 -41.27
C GLY A 19 -39.78 -11.86 -42.45
N GLY A 20 -39.41 -12.45 -43.59
CA GLY A 20 -40.22 -12.58 -44.79
C GLY A 20 -40.83 -13.98 -44.87
N SER A 21 -42.16 -13.99 -44.84
CA SER A 21 -43.10 -14.90 -45.50
C SER A 21 -42.54 -16.14 -46.20
N GLY A 22 -43.04 -17.32 -45.78
CA GLY A 22 -42.97 -18.55 -46.56
C GLY A 22 -43.55 -18.35 -47.96
N GLY A 23 -42.68 -18.44 -48.95
CA GLY A 23 -43.01 -18.63 -50.36
C GLY A 23 -42.45 -19.99 -50.78
N SER A 24 -43.34 -20.88 -51.18
CA SER A 24 -43.06 -22.23 -51.65
C SER A 24 -42.11 -22.20 -52.86
N GLY A 25 -40.81 -22.37 -52.62
CA GLY A 25 -39.82 -22.67 -53.64
C GLY A 25 -39.65 -24.18 -53.70
N GLY A 26 -40.19 -24.79 -54.76
CA GLY A 26 -40.21 -26.23 -54.95
C GLY A 26 -38.81 -26.84 -54.82
N SER A 27 -38.75 -27.94 -54.10
CA SER A 27 -37.65 -28.89 -54.13
C SER A 27 -37.53 -29.46 -55.54
N GLY A 28 -36.80 -28.77 -56.42
CA GLY A 28 -36.34 -29.31 -57.71
C GLY A 28 -35.03 -30.04 -57.47
N GLY A 29 -35.10 -31.25 -56.94
CA GLY A 29 -33.95 -32.14 -56.95
C GLY A 29 -33.61 -32.44 -58.40
N ASN A 30 -32.43 -32.02 -58.86
CA ASN A 30 -31.78 -32.62 -60.03
C ASN A 30 -31.37 -34.04 -59.61
N SER A 31 -32.32 -34.98 -59.63
CA SER A 31 -32.01 -36.39 -59.64
C SER A 31 -32.23 -36.89 -61.06
N CYS A 32 -31.13 -37.03 -61.80
CA CYS A 32 -31.09 -37.95 -62.94
C CYS A 32 -30.99 -39.37 -62.36
N ASP A 33 -32.00 -39.79 -61.59
CA ASP A 33 -32.09 -41.17 -61.11
C ASP A 33 -32.76 -42.00 -62.19
N ASP A 34 -32.00 -43.00 -62.66
CA ASP A 34 -32.42 -44.06 -63.56
C ASP A 34 -33.58 -44.85 -62.91
N GLY A 35 -34.81 -44.38 -63.18
CA GLY A 35 -35.99 -44.69 -62.37
C GLY A 35 -37.27 -44.98 -63.14
N GLY A 36 -37.18 -45.62 -64.31
CA GLY A 36 -38.19 -46.60 -64.76
C GLY A 36 -39.65 -46.17 -64.98
N SER A 37 -39.92 -45.08 -65.70
CA SER A 37 -41.27 -44.87 -66.27
C SER A 37 -41.23 -44.38 -67.72
N TYR A 38 -42.13 -44.92 -68.54
CA TYR A 38 -42.12 -44.89 -70.01
C TYR A 38 -42.48 -43.54 -70.65
N LEU A 39 -41.86 -42.45 -70.20
CA LEU A 39 -41.81 -41.19 -70.91
C LEU A 39 -40.35 -40.86 -71.19
N PRO A 40 -40.00 -40.28 -72.36
CA PRO A 40 -38.64 -39.81 -72.57
C PRO A 40 -38.41 -38.71 -71.54
N ASP A 41 -37.60 -39.02 -70.54
CA ASP A 41 -37.23 -38.05 -69.52
C ASP A 41 -36.36 -37.00 -70.21
N PHE A 42 -36.92 -35.83 -70.46
CA PHE A 42 -36.19 -34.73 -71.07
C PHE A 42 -35.31 -34.14 -69.97
N CYS A 43 -34.05 -34.54 -69.93
CA CYS A 43 -33.07 -33.97 -69.01
C CYS A 43 -32.73 -32.55 -69.48
N TYR A 44 -33.21 -31.57 -68.73
CA TYR A 44 -32.93 -30.15 -68.92
C TYR A 44 -31.58 -29.78 -68.29
N GLY A 45 -30.86 -28.86 -68.91
CA GLY A 45 -29.60 -28.30 -68.40
C GLY A 45 -28.70 -27.84 -69.55
N CYS A 46 -27.53 -27.29 -69.23
CA CYS A 46 -26.64 -26.79 -70.26
C CYS A 46 -26.09 -27.91 -71.16
N THR A 47 -26.31 -27.78 -72.47
CA THR A 47 -25.87 -28.75 -73.49
C THR A 47 -24.66 -28.28 -74.31
N ASP A 48 -24.16 -27.07 -74.05
CA ASP A 48 -22.99 -26.52 -74.72
C ASP A 48 -21.70 -27.01 -74.04
N VAL A 49 -20.84 -27.71 -74.78
CA VAL A 49 -19.56 -28.26 -74.28
C VAL A 49 -18.54 -27.18 -73.90
N GLU A 50 -18.72 -25.95 -74.40
CA GLU A 50 -17.87 -24.81 -74.05
C GLU A 50 -18.30 -24.14 -72.74
N ALA A 51 -19.48 -24.47 -72.19
CA ALA A 51 -19.95 -23.94 -70.92
C ALA A 51 -19.34 -24.69 -69.72
N CYS A 52 -19.08 -23.97 -68.62
CA CYS A 52 -18.48 -24.57 -67.42
C CYS A 52 -19.45 -25.43 -66.61
N ASN A 53 -20.77 -25.29 -66.83
CA ASN A 53 -21.81 -26.12 -66.24
C ASN A 53 -22.43 -27.09 -67.26
N TYR A 54 -21.68 -27.41 -68.33
CA TYR A 54 -22.04 -28.45 -69.28
C TYR A 54 -22.40 -29.76 -68.57
N ASN A 55 -23.54 -30.33 -68.91
CA ASN A 55 -23.96 -31.65 -68.44
C ASN A 55 -24.17 -32.58 -69.64
N GLU A 56 -23.32 -33.60 -69.76
CA GLU A 56 -23.40 -34.58 -70.84
C GLU A 56 -24.71 -35.39 -70.86
N ASN A 57 -25.45 -35.41 -69.74
CA ASN A 57 -26.73 -36.09 -69.64
C ASN A 57 -27.92 -35.20 -70.01
N SER A 58 -27.72 -33.90 -70.18
CA SER A 58 -28.78 -32.98 -70.62
C SER A 58 -28.95 -33.06 -72.14
N VAL A 59 -30.19 -33.24 -72.60
CA VAL A 59 -30.55 -33.36 -74.03
C VAL A 59 -31.40 -32.20 -74.54
N VAL A 60 -31.85 -31.32 -73.63
CA VAL A 60 -32.56 -30.09 -73.96
C VAL A 60 -31.91 -28.92 -73.21
N ASP A 61 -31.44 -27.93 -73.95
CA ASP A 61 -30.94 -26.68 -73.38
C ASP A 61 -32.07 -25.90 -72.71
N ASP A 62 -31.89 -25.58 -71.43
CA ASP A 62 -32.82 -24.77 -70.63
C ASP A 62 -32.39 -23.30 -70.53
N GLY A 63 -31.31 -22.92 -71.21
CA GLY A 63 -30.74 -21.58 -71.17
C GLY A 63 -29.91 -21.31 -69.91
N SER A 64 -29.58 -22.34 -69.12
CA SER A 64 -28.73 -22.21 -67.92
C SER A 64 -27.23 -22.18 -68.21
N CYS A 65 -26.79 -22.28 -69.47
CA CYS A 65 -25.36 -22.31 -69.81
C CYS A 65 -24.60 -21.08 -69.30
N GLU A 66 -23.58 -21.33 -68.49
CA GLU A 66 -22.66 -20.33 -67.96
C GLU A 66 -21.28 -20.54 -68.58
N PHE A 67 -20.69 -19.48 -69.11
CA PHE A 67 -19.44 -19.54 -69.87
C PHE A 67 -18.24 -18.96 -69.12
N VAL A 68 -18.48 -18.41 -67.93
CA VAL A 68 -17.45 -17.74 -67.12
C VAL A 68 -17.25 -18.55 -65.84
N ILE A 69 -16.01 -18.95 -65.60
CA ILE A 69 -15.57 -19.41 -64.29
C ILE A 69 -14.97 -18.20 -63.58
N ASP A 70 -15.51 -17.89 -62.40
CA ASP A 70 -14.98 -16.81 -61.57
C ASP A 70 -13.62 -17.18 -60.95
N CYS A 71 -12.96 -16.24 -60.29
CA CYS A 71 -11.62 -16.50 -59.78
C CYS A 71 -11.57 -17.48 -58.59
N LEU A 72 -12.73 -17.89 -58.01
CA LEU A 72 -12.84 -18.94 -57.00
C LEU A 72 -13.15 -20.32 -57.60
N GLY A 73 -13.23 -20.41 -58.94
CA GLY A 73 -13.56 -21.65 -59.62
C GLY A 73 -15.07 -21.92 -59.70
N VAL A 74 -15.92 -20.95 -59.40
CA VAL A 74 -17.38 -21.10 -59.47
C VAL A 74 -17.87 -20.78 -60.88
N CYS A 75 -18.56 -21.73 -61.50
CA CYS A 75 -19.19 -21.54 -62.80
C CYS A 75 -20.40 -20.59 -62.68
N GLY A 76 -20.46 -19.57 -63.55
CA GLY A 76 -21.46 -18.49 -63.47
C GLY A 76 -21.24 -17.54 -62.29
N GLY A 77 -20.09 -17.63 -61.60
CA GLY A 77 -19.76 -16.76 -60.49
C GLY A 77 -19.44 -15.33 -60.95
N ASN A 78 -19.46 -14.40 -60.00
CA ASN A 78 -19.27 -12.96 -60.24
C ASN A 78 -18.11 -12.36 -59.44
N VAL A 79 -17.19 -13.19 -58.96
CA VAL A 79 -15.99 -12.76 -58.24
C VAL A 79 -14.80 -12.62 -59.20
N PHE A 80 -14.20 -11.45 -59.25
CA PHE A 80 -13.11 -11.14 -60.18
C PHE A 80 -11.81 -10.81 -59.43
N TYR A 81 -10.68 -10.92 -60.12
CA TYR A 81 -9.43 -10.35 -59.64
C TYR A 81 -9.54 -8.83 -59.62
N ASP A 82 -9.02 -8.22 -58.56
CA ASP A 82 -8.84 -6.77 -58.50
C ASP A 82 -7.57 -6.34 -59.27
N ALA A 83 -7.24 -5.05 -59.27
CA ALA A 83 -6.06 -4.53 -59.96
C ALA A 83 -4.73 -4.94 -59.29
N CYS A 84 -4.78 -5.60 -58.13
CA CYS A 84 -3.64 -6.19 -57.42
C CYS A 84 -3.55 -7.71 -57.64
N ASP A 85 -4.29 -8.25 -58.61
CA ASP A 85 -4.39 -9.69 -58.88
C ASP A 85 -4.89 -10.51 -57.67
N VAL A 86 -5.71 -9.91 -56.80
CA VAL A 86 -6.35 -10.58 -55.66
C VAL A 86 -7.79 -10.94 -56.01
N CYS A 87 -8.12 -12.23 -55.97
CA CYS A 87 -9.48 -12.70 -56.21
C CYS A 87 -10.46 -12.18 -55.16
N GLY A 88 -11.48 -11.44 -55.58
CA GLY A 88 -12.44 -10.77 -54.68
C GLY A 88 -11.84 -9.61 -53.89
N GLY A 89 -10.66 -9.12 -54.29
CA GLY A 89 -10.00 -7.99 -53.66
C GLY A 89 -10.65 -6.65 -53.97
N ASN A 90 -10.14 -5.59 -53.33
CA ASN A 90 -10.63 -4.22 -53.42
C ASN A 90 -9.50 -3.20 -53.69
N ASN A 91 -8.40 -3.67 -54.29
CA ASN A 91 -7.15 -2.94 -54.56
C ASN A 91 -6.30 -2.58 -53.33
N SER A 92 -6.75 -2.83 -52.10
CA SER A 92 -6.04 -2.34 -50.91
C SER A 92 -4.65 -2.97 -50.68
N THR A 93 -4.35 -4.11 -51.29
CA THR A 93 -3.07 -4.82 -51.10
C THR A 93 -1.91 -4.23 -51.91
N CYS A 94 -2.19 -3.45 -52.95
CA CYS A 94 -1.19 -2.77 -53.76
C CYS A 94 -1.45 -1.26 -53.90
N THR A 95 -2.41 -0.75 -53.13
CA THR A 95 -2.65 0.69 -52.96
C THR A 95 -1.80 1.23 -51.83
N GLY A 96 -1.08 2.32 -52.07
CA GLY A 96 -0.25 2.95 -51.07
C GLY A 96 0.32 4.29 -51.52
N CYS A 97 1.10 4.91 -50.64
CA CYS A 97 1.76 6.16 -50.92
C CYS A 97 2.97 5.93 -51.84
N THR A 98 2.95 6.49 -53.05
CA THR A 98 4.06 6.36 -54.02
C THR A 98 4.92 7.62 -54.12
N ASP A 99 4.68 8.63 -53.27
CA ASP A 99 5.49 9.84 -53.22
C ASP A 99 6.77 9.61 -52.41
N LEU A 100 7.93 9.80 -53.05
CA LEU A 100 9.25 9.62 -52.44
C LEU A 100 9.52 10.62 -51.29
N ASN A 101 8.79 11.74 -51.23
CA ASN A 101 8.93 12.73 -50.16
C ASN A 101 8.04 12.44 -48.94
N ALA A 102 7.17 11.43 -49.00
CA ALA A 102 6.33 11.05 -47.89
C ALA A 102 7.08 10.12 -46.92
N CYS A 103 6.76 10.24 -45.63
CA CYS A 103 7.34 9.44 -44.55
C CYS A 103 6.95 7.96 -44.60
N ASN A 104 5.82 7.64 -45.24
CA ASN A 104 5.34 6.28 -45.44
C ASN A 104 5.36 5.87 -46.91
N TYR A 105 6.32 6.39 -47.69
CA TYR A 105 6.55 5.95 -49.06
C TYR A 105 6.65 4.41 -49.15
N ASP A 106 5.79 3.83 -49.97
CA ASP A 106 5.75 2.41 -50.28
C ASP A 106 6.23 2.18 -51.72
N SER A 107 7.44 1.65 -51.85
CA SER A 107 8.03 1.29 -53.14
C SER A 107 7.34 0.11 -53.85
N GLN A 108 6.49 -0.65 -53.15
CA GLN A 108 5.78 -1.81 -53.69
C GLN A 108 4.34 -1.49 -54.08
N ALA A 109 3.83 -0.31 -53.73
CA ALA A 109 2.51 0.14 -54.16
C ALA A 109 2.51 0.38 -55.68
N THR A 110 1.61 -0.31 -56.38
CA THR A 110 1.42 -0.15 -57.83
C THR A 110 0.24 0.76 -58.15
N ILE A 111 -0.63 1.00 -57.17
CA ILE A 111 -1.75 1.94 -57.23
C ILE A 111 -1.45 3.09 -56.28
N ALA A 112 -1.28 4.29 -56.84
CA ALA A 112 -0.97 5.48 -56.05
C ALA A 112 -2.23 6.01 -55.35
N ASP A 113 -2.15 6.17 -54.04
CA ASP A 113 -3.13 6.90 -53.25
C ASP A 113 -2.42 7.98 -52.43
N ILE A 114 -2.62 9.23 -52.84
CA ILE A 114 -1.98 10.40 -52.24
C ILE A 114 -2.58 10.73 -50.86
N ASP A 115 -3.82 10.32 -50.61
CA ASP A 115 -4.50 10.59 -49.34
C ASP A 115 -3.97 9.67 -48.23
N LEU A 116 -3.29 8.58 -48.60
CA LEU A 116 -2.55 7.73 -47.67
C LEU A 116 -1.15 8.26 -47.34
N CYS A 117 -0.63 9.25 -48.07
CA CYS A 117 0.71 9.79 -47.83
C CYS A 117 0.76 10.64 -46.55
N ILE A 118 1.72 10.31 -45.68
CA ILE A 118 2.03 11.06 -44.47
C ILE A 118 3.28 11.87 -44.74
N TYR A 119 3.19 13.18 -44.58
CA TYR A 119 4.33 14.09 -44.71
C TYR A 119 4.78 14.58 -43.34
N PRO A 120 6.06 14.94 -43.19
CA PRO A 120 6.52 15.50 -41.93
C PRO A 120 5.89 16.88 -41.71
N GLU A 121 5.78 17.28 -40.44
CA GLU A 121 5.34 18.63 -40.10
C GLU A 121 6.36 19.68 -40.58
N PHE A 122 5.92 20.94 -40.74
CA PHE A 122 6.79 22.02 -41.16
C PHE A 122 7.99 22.16 -40.21
N ASN A 123 9.20 22.23 -40.76
CA ASN A 123 10.50 22.22 -40.05
C ASN A 123 10.91 20.90 -39.38
N PHE A 124 10.16 19.81 -39.54
CA PHE A 124 10.52 18.50 -39.01
C PHE A 124 10.89 17.51 -40.12
N ASP A 125 11.65 16.48 -39.76
CA ASP A 125 11.80 15.26 -40.57
C ASP A 125 10.75 14.21 -40.21
N CYS A 126 10.77 13.08 -40.92
CA CYS A 126 9.83 11.97 -40.70
C CYS A 126 9.99 11.24 -39.36
N ASN A 127 11.08 11.48 -38.64
CA ASN A 127 11.28 10.96 -37.28
C ASN A 127 10.89 11.99 -36.21
N GLY A 128 10.35 13.16 -36.61
CA GLY A 128 10.01 14.24 -35.70
C GLY A 128 11.21 15.05 -35.22
N ILE A 129 12.34 15.00 -35.92
CA ILE A 129 13.54 15.78 -35.59
C ILE A 129 13.44 17.17 -36.23
N CYS A 130 13.69 18.21 -35.44
CA CYS A 130 13.73 19.59 -35.92
C CYS A 130 14.91 19.80 -36.88
N LEU A 131 14.63 20.32 -38.07
CA LEU A 131 15.60 20.55 -39.15
C LEU A 131 16.17 21.98 -39.16
N VAL A 132 15.65 22.85 -38.31
CA VAL A 132 16.11 24.23 -38.11
C VAL A 132 16.45 24.42 -36.64
N GLU A 133 16.92 25.62 -36.27
CA GLU A 133 17.19 25.91 -34.86
C GLU A 133 15.89 25.90 -34.04
N VAL A 134 15.99 25.42 -32.80
CA VAL A 134 14.92 25.56 -31.81
C VAL A 134 15.08 26.90 -31.10
N ASP A 135 13.96 27.58 -30.87
CA ASP A 135 13.97 28.81 -30.09
C ASP A 135 14.17 28.53 -28.60
N CYS A 136 14.33 29.58 -27.79
CA CYS A 136 14.57 29.42 -26.35
C CYS A 136 13.36 28.86 -25.57
N ASN A 137 12.17 28.74 -26.19
CA ASN A 137 11.00 28.05 -25.62
C ASN A 137 10.94 26.58 -26.06
N GLY A 138 11.92 26.11 -26.83
CA GLY A 138 11.97 24.75 -27.38
C GLY A 138 11.07 24.55 -28.60
N ILE A 139 10.60 25.63 -29.24
CA ILE A 139 9.77 25.56 -30.45
C ILE A 139 10.69 25.49 -31.67
N CYS A 140 10.53 24.44 -32.48
CA CYS A 140 11.27 24.25 -33.72
C CYS A 140 10.96 25.36 -34.74
N GLY A 141 11.95 26.17 -35.08
CA GLY A 141 11.77 27.34 -35.95
C GLY A 141 10.92 28.44 -35.34
N GLY A 142 10.85 28.50 -34.01
CA GLY A 142 10.23 29.63 -33.30
C GLY A 142 11.10 30.89 -33.34
N ASP A 143 10.48 32.02 -33.02
CA ASP A 143 11.12 33.35 -33.06
C ASP A 143 11.57 33.84 -31.68
N ALA A 144 11.45 33.01 -30.63
CA ALA A 144 11.79 33.44 -29.28
C ALA A 144 13.31 33.56 -29.08
N VAL A 145 13.74 34.70 -28.52
CA VAL A 145 15.16 35.01 -28.32
C VAL A 145 15.43 35.22 -26.83
N LEU A 146 16.60 34.79 -26.36
CA LEU A 146 17.07 35.10 -25.00
C LEU A 146 17.37 36.61 -24.90
N ASP A 147 16.90 37.24 -23.83
CA ASP A 147 17.36 38.57 -23.46
C ASP A 147 18.72 38.53 -22.75
N GLU A 148 19.25 39.68 -22.36
CA GLU A 148 20.53 39.81 -21.65
C GLU A 148 20.56 39.12 -20.28
N CYS A 149 19.40 38.70 -19.75
CA CYS A 149 19.25 37.93 -18.51
C CYS A 149 19.12 36.42 -18.76
N GLU A 150 19.33 35.96 -20.01
CA GLU A 150 19.07 34.57 -20.44
C GLU A 150 17.61 34.15 -20.25
N ILE A 151 16.66 35.09 -20.25
CA ILE A 151 15.22 34.82 -20.18
C ILE A 151 14.64 34.84 -21.59
N CYS A 152 13.91 33.79 -21.95
CA CYS A 152 13.30 33.66 -23.26
C CYS A 152 12.17 34.68 -23.48
N ASN A 153 12.25 35.51 -24.52
CA ASN A 153 11.35 36.64 -24.78
C ASN A 153 11.16 37.56 -23.57
N GLY A 154 12.22 37.73 -22.76
CA GLY A 154 12.21 38.65 -21.64
C GLY A 154 12.04 40.10 -22.10
N SER A 155 11.71 40.98 -21.16
CA SER A 155 11.39 42.39 -21.44
C SER A 155 12.61 43.24 -21.83
N GLY A 156 13.82 42.66 -21.86
CA GLY A 156 15.05 43.36 -22.25
C GLY A 156 15.54 44.36 -21.21
N LEU A 157 15.32 44.09 -19.92
CA LEU A 157 15.86 44.91 -18.84
C LEU A 157 17.17 44.32 -18.33
N PRO A 158 18.21 45.14 -18.06
CA PRO A 158 19.46 44.67 -17.48
C PRO A 158 19.24 44.15 -16.06
N CYS A 159 19.76 42.95 -15.78
CA CYS A 159 19.62 42.18 -14.54
C CYS A 159 20.10 42.85 -13.24
N ASP A 160 20.65 44.07 -13.28
CA ASP A 160 21.21 44.74 -12.10
C ASP A 160 20.62 46.14 -11.79
N GLU A 161 19.74 46.68 -12.63
CA GLU A 161 19.12 48.00 -12.39
C GLU A 161 17.65 48.01 -12.80
N CYS A 162 16.76 47.90 -11.81
CA CYS A 162 15.33 48.10 -12.01
C CYS A 162 15.05 49.56 -12.46
N PRO A 163 14.17 49.80 -13.45
CA PRO A 163 13.80 51.16 -13.86
C PRO A 163 13.00 51.90 -12.77
N ASP A 164 13.19 53.22 -12.69
CA ASP A 164 12.33 54.18 -11.98
C ASP A 164 11.96 53.83 -10.51
N ASP A 165 12.88 54.05 -9.57
CA ASP A 165 12.69 53.95 -8.11
C ASP A 165 12.14 52.59 -7.59
N LEU A 166 12.03 51.58 -8.46
CA LEU A 166 11.69 50.22 -8.08
C LEU A 166 12.95 49.52 -7.54
N PHE A 167 12.80 48.88 -6.39
CA PHE A 167 13.83 48.01 -5.84
C PHE A 167 13.59 46.57 -6.29
N LEU A 168 14.69 45.84 -6.52
CA LEU A 168 14.65 44.40 -6.73
C LEU A 168 14.22 43.71 -5.44
N ASP A 169 13.20 42.87 -5.50
CA ASP A 169 12.82 42.02 -4.37
C ASP A 169 13.81 40.85 -4.23
N CYS A 170 13.72 40.07 -3.14
CA CYS A 170 14.69 38.98 -2.93
C CYS A 170 14.54 37.79 -3.91
N ASN A 171 13.50 37.76 -4.75
CA ASN A 171 13.30 36.78 -5.82
C ASN A 171 13.82 37.29 -7.17
N GLY A 172 14.44 38.48 -7.22
CA GLY A 172 14.90 39.07 -8.47
C GLY A 172 13.79 39.75 -9.27
N VAL A 173 12.64 40.07 -8.65
CA VAL A 173 11.53 40.75 -9.32
C VAL A 173 11.55 42.23 -8.98
N CYS A 174 11.70 43.08 -10.01
CA CYS A 174 11.63 44.53 -9.83
C CYS A 174 10.25 44.97 -9.33
N GLY A 175 10.22 45.70 -8.21
CA GLY A 175 8.98 46.17 -7.57
C GLY A 175 8.14 45.05 -6.95
N GLY A 176 8.70 43.84 -6.83
CA GLY A 176 8.06 42.75 -6.12
C GLY A 176 7.99 43.00 -4.61
N ALA A 177 7.13 42.26 -3.94
CA ALA A 177 6.90 42.41 -2.50
C ALA A 177 7.80 41.49 -1.65
N ALA A 178 8.58 40.62 -2.30
CA ALA A 178 9.28 39.55 -1.59
C ALA A 178 10.40 40.10 -0.71
N GLN A 179 10.40 39.69 0.56
CA GLN A 179 11.37 40.18 1.54
C GLN A 179 12.19 39.05 2.12
N ILE A 180 13.45 39.33 2.40
CA ILE A 180 14.30 38.40 3.12
C ILE A 180 13.85 38.36 4.58
N ASP A 181 13.62 37.15 5.09
CA ASP A 181 13.32 36.95 6.50
C ASP A 181 14.60 37.06 7.36
N ASN A 182 14.48 36.95 8.67
CA ASN A 182 15.63 37.07 9.57
C ASN A 182 16.62 35.91 9.44
N CYS A 183 16.24 34.83 8.75
CA CYS A 183 17.08 33.68 8.45
C CYS A 183 17.82 33.81 7.11
N GLY A 184 17.57 34.87 6.35
CA GLY A 184 18.15 35.03 5.02
C GLY A 184 17.34 34.36 3.91
N VAL A 185 16.11 33.91 4.19
CA VAL A 185 15.26 33.22 3.22
C VAL A 185 14.26 34.21 2.61
N CYS A 186 14.20 34.25 1.28
CA CYS A 186 13.23 35.09 0.59
C CYS A 186 11.79 34.60 0.81
N ASP A 187 10.89 35.50 1.20
CA ASP A 187 9.52 35.21 1.65
C ASP A 187 9.43 34.12 2.73
N GLY A 188 10.51 33.98 3.50
CA GLY A 188 10.54 33.10 4.65
C GLY A 188 9.70 33.63 5.81
N ASN A 189 9.45 32.75 6.78
CA ASN A 189 8.69 33.03 7.99
C ASN A 189 9.53 32.82 9.26
N ASN A 190 10.86 32.91 9.13
CA ASN A 190 11.86 32.65 10.15
C ASN A 190 11.97 31.18 10.62
N SER A 191 11.18 30.24 10.10
CA SER A 191 11.16 28.87 10.64
C SER A 191 12.46 28.08 10.41
N THR A 192 13.30 28.48 9.45
CA THR A 192 14.55 27.76 9.14
C THR A 192 15.69 28.03 10.12
N CYS A 193 15.59 29.09 10.93
CA CYS A 193 16.57 29.44 11.96
C CYS A 193 15.92 29.74 13.31
N THR A 194 14.62 29.46 13.45
CA THR A 194 13.90 29.50 14.72
C THR A 194 13.88 28.11 15.34
N GLY A 195 14.29 28.02 16.61
CA GLY A 195 14.34 26.75 17.33
C GLY A 195 14.43 26.94 18.83
N CYS A 196 14.50 25.84 19.56
CA CYS A 196 14.68 25.87 21.00
C CYS A 196 16.15 26.15 21.35
N MET A 197 16.46 27.31 21.93
CA MET A 197 17.82 27.65 22.38
C MET A 197 18.05 27.41 23.88
N ASP A 198 17.15 26.69 24.55
CA ASP A 198 17.30 26.33 25.97
C ASP A 198 18.15 25.05 26.11
N LEU A 199 19.32 25.17 26.72
CA LEU A 199 20.26 24.06 26.95
C LEU A 199 19.70 22.92 27.82
N SER A 200 18.61 23.17 28.56
CA SER A 200 17.94 22.16 29.39
C SER A 200 16.82 21.41 28.66
N ALA A 201 16.46 21.83 27.44
CA ALA A 201 15.45 21.18 26.64
C ALA A 201 16.02 19.99 25.84
N CYS A 202 15.19 18.98 25.63
CA CYS A 202 15.52 17.77 24.90
C CYS A 202 15.68 17.97 23.39
N ASN A 203 15.13 19.05 22.85
CA ASN A 203 15.24 19.43 21.45
C ASN A 203 16.01 20.75 21.27
N PHE A 204 16.96 21.03 22.16
CA PHE A 204 17.89 22.14 22.01
C PHE A 204 18.53 22.12 20.61
N ASP A 205 18.43 23.24 19.91
CA ASP A 205 18.99 23.47 18.59
C ASP A 205 20.09 24.53 18.67
N GLU A 206 21.34 24.10 18.54
CA GLU A 206 22.51 24.99 18.53
C GLU A 206 22.63 25.83 17.25
N GLN A 207 21.92 25.48 16.18
CA GLN A 207 21.94 26.19 14.90
C GLN A 207 20.84 27.24 14.81
N ALA A 208 19.86 27.22 15.71
CA ALA A 208 18.86 28.26 15.81
C ALA A 208 19.53 29.61 16.15
N THR A 209 19.23 30.63 15.35
CA THR A 209 19.67 32.01 15.59
C THR A 209 18.56 32.86 16.19
N ILE A 210 17.31 32.36 16.17
CA ILE A 210 16.13 32.97 16.76
C ILE A 210 15.56 32.00 17.80
N SER A 211 15.53 32.45 19.06
CA SER A 211 15.02 31.64 20.17
C SER A 211 13.50 31.66 20.18
N ASP A 212 12.88 30.49 20.07
CA ASP A 212 11.46 30.29 20.38
C ASP A 212 11.31 29.18 21.42
N ASN A 213 11.19 29.61 22.68
CA ASN A 213 11.08 28.69 23.82
C ASN A 213 9.74 27.95 23.86
N SER A 214 8.75 28.35 23.06
CA SER A 214 7.49 27.59 22.92
C SER A 214 7.67 26.28 22.16
N LEU A 215 8.75 26.16 21.38
CA LEU A 215 9.13 24.94 20.68
C LEU A 215 9.90 23.97 21.57
N CYS A 216 10.38 24.40 22.74
CA CYS A 216 11.19 23.56 23.63
C CYS A 216 10.36 22.42 24.23
N THR A 217 10.88 21.20 24.11
CA THR A 217 10.37 20.00 24.77
C THR A 217 11.29 19.60 25.89
N TYR A 218 10.76 19.36 27.08
CA TYR A 218 11.52 18.98 28.26
C TYR A 218 11.22 17.53 28.64
N ALA A 219 12.15 16.91 29.36
CA ALA A 219 11.94 15.59 29.92
C ALA A 219 10.83 15.64 30.99
N GLU A 220 10.10 14.55 31.13
CA GLU A 220 9.15 14.38 32.24
C GLU A 220 9.90 14.29 33.57
N GLU A 221 9.23 14.61 34.68
CA GLU A 221 9.84 14.52 36.01
C GLU A 221 10.37 13.10 36.28
N ASN A 222 11.60 13.01 36.77
CA ASN A 222 12.33 11.75 37.00
C ASN A 222 12.77 10.98 35.75
N TYR A 223 12.55 11.51 34.55
CA TYR A 223 13.05 10.92 33.30
C TYR A 223 14.12 11.80 32.66
N ASP A 224 14.99 11.18 31.86
CA ASP A 224 15.83 11.90 30.91
C ASP A 224 15.10 12.15 29.58
N CYS A 225 15.76 12.84 28.66
CA CYS A 225 15.21 13.17 27.35
C CYS A 225 14.97 11.98 26.41
N TYR A 226 15.50 10.80 26.74
CA TYR A 226 15.26 9.56 26.01
C TYR A 226 14.17 8.71 26.67
N GLY A 227 13.56 9.20 27.76
CA GLY A 227 12.56 8.48 28.53
C GLY A 227 13.14 7.45 29.50
N ASN A 228 14.43 7.49 29.81
CA ASN A 228 15.01 6.61 30.83
C ASN A 228 14.77 7.18 32.22
N CYS A 229 14.43 6.31 33.18
CA CYS A 229 14.29 6.70 34.57
C CYS A 229 15.65 7.09 35.17
N ILE A 230 15.72 8.28 35.76
CA ILE A 230 16.92 8.80 36.46
C ILE A 230 16.77 8.84 37.98
N ALA A 231 15.59 8.47 38.50
CA ALA A 231 15.33 8.28 39.91
C ALA A 231 15.29 6.77 40.27
N GLU A 232 15.11 6.46 41.54
CA GLU A 232 14.84 5.08 41.94
C GLU A 232 13.45 4.66 41.46
N ILE A 233 13.32 3.39 41.04
CA ILE A 233 12.04 2.80 40.64
C ILE A 233 11.43 2.18 41.89
N ASP A 234 10.18 2.51 42.18
CA ASP A 234 9.46 1.93 43.32
C ASP A 234 9.02 0.48 43.06
N CYS A 235 8.48 -0.20 44.07
CA CYS A 235 8.07 -1.59 43.92
C CYS A 235 6.87 -1.82 42.95
N ASN A 236 6.21 -0.75 42.49
CA ASN A 236 5.18 -0.80 41.46
C ASN A 236 5.76 -0.52 40.05
N GLY A 237 7.07 -0.31 39.93
CA GLY A 237 7.70 0.01 38.65
C GLY A 237 7.61 1.48 38.26
N ILE A 238 7.23 2.38 39.18
CA ILE A 238 7.09 3.81 38.90
C ILE A 238 8.42 4.52 39.18
N CYS A 239 8.93 5.25 38.19
CA CYS A 239 10.13 6.07 38.33
C CYS A 239 9.91 7.24 39.31
N GLY A 240 10.72 7.30 40.38
CA GLY A 240 10.54 8.28 41.46
C GLY A 240 9.25 8.06 42.26
N GLY A 241 8.68 6.86 42.19
CA GLY A 241 7.54 6.48 43.01
C GLY A 241 7.92 6.31 44.48
N ASN A 242 6.89 6.29 45.34
CA ASN A 242 7.08 6.17 46.79
C ASN A 242 6.57 4.82 47.33
N ALA A 243 6.26 3.86 46.46
CA ALA A 243 5.74 2.59 46.91
C ALA A 243 6.84 1.75 47.57
N ILE A 244 6.57 1.25 48.77
CA ILE A 244 7.51 0.46 49.56
C ILE A 244 6.92 -0.94 49.76
N VAL A 245 7.79 -1.93 49.72
CA VAL A 245 7.45 -3.32 50.02
C VAL A 245 7.18 -3.46 51.52
N ASP A 246 6.05 -4.04 51.90
CA ASP A 246 5.74 -4.35 53.29
C ASP A 246 6.49 -5.60 53.79
N SER A 247 6.26 -6.01 55.04
CA SER A 247 6.89 -7.21 55.62
C SER A 247 6.52 -8.51 54.90
N CYS A 248 5.44 -8.53 54.12
CA CYS A 248 4.96 -9.69 53.37
C CYS A 248 5.45 -9.72 51.92
N GLY A 249 6.29 -8.76 51.50
CA GLY A 249 6.73 -8.67 50.11
C GLY A 249 5.73 -7.96 49.18
N VAL A 250 4.66 -7.36 49.71
CA VAL A 250 3.60 -6.70 48.93
C VAL A 250 3.86 -5.21 48.84
N CYS A 251 3.82 -4.66 47.62
CA CYS A 251 4.03 -3.24 47.38
C CYS A 251 2.87 -2.39 47.92
N ASN A 252 3.16 -1.41 48.79
CA ASN A 252 2.18 -0.65 49.59
C ASN A 252 1.21 -1.52 50.40
N GLY A 253 1.61 -2.75 50.73
CA GLY A 253 0.82 -3.61 51.60
C GLY A 253 0.78 -3.09 53.04
N ASN A 254 -0.20 -3.57 53.80
CA ASN A 254 -0.40 -3.20 55.21
C ASN A 254 0.00 -4.33 56.17
N GLY A 255 0.75 -5.33 55.69
CA GLY A 255 1.12 -6.50 56.48
C GLY A 255 0.03 -7.57 56.61
N SER A 256 -1.24 -7.29 56.25
CA SER A 256 -2.35 -8.23 56.47
C SER A 256 -2.30 -9.49 55.61
N THR A 257 -1.53 -9.49 54.52
CA THR A 257 -1.40 -10.66 53.64
C THR A 257 -0.53 -11.79 54.22
N CYS A 258 0.20 -11.50 55.30
CA CYS A 258 0.97 -12.47 56.07
C CYS A 258 0.77 -12.31 57.58
N ALA A 259 -0.26 -11.58 58.02
CA ALA A 259 -0.55 -11.33 59.44
C ALA A 259 -1.83 -12.02 59.94
N ASP A 260 -2.44 -12.91 59.14
CA ASP A 260 -3.44 -13.83 59.68
C ASP A 260 -2.72 -15.11 60.12
N ASN A 261 -2.47 -15.21 61.42
CA ASN A 261 -2.18 -16.44 62.16
C ASN A 261 -3.45 -17.32 62.24
N ASN A 262 -4.19 -17.43 61.14
CA ASN A 262 -5.39 -18.24 61.09
C ASN A 262 -5.29 -19.17 59.89
N CYS A 263 -4.43 -20.17 60.03
CA CYS A 263 -4.23 -21.21 59.05
C CYS A 263 -5.56 -21.92 58.70
N GLU A 264 -6.58 -21.86 59.57
CA GLU A 264 -7.91 -22.48 59.38
C GLU A 264 -8.68 -22.01 58.12
N GLU A 265 -8.34 -20.85 57.53
CA GLU A 265 -8.99 -20.35 56.30
C GLU A 265 -8.16 -20.56 55.02
N PHE A 266 -6.96 -21.13 55.12
CA PHE A 266 -6.07 -21.30 53.96
C PHE A 266 -6.39 -22.54 53.13
N ASN A 267 -6.32 -22.39 51.81
CA ASN A 267 -6.31 -23.54 50.90
C ASN A 267 -4.90 -24.15 50.83
N LEU A 268 -4.76 -25.34 50.24
CA LEU A 268 -3.49 -26.07 50.16
C LEU A 268 -2.31 -25.25 49.59
N VAL A 269 -2.56 -24.33 48.65
CA VAL A 269 -1.50 -23.53 48.03
C VAL A 269 -1.02 -22.43 48.97
N ASP A 270 -1.95 -21.78 49.67
CA ASP A 270 -1.65 -20.69 50.60
C ASP A 270 -1.04 -21.24 51.91
N CYS A 271 -1.52 -22.40 52.37
CA CYS A 271 -0.98 -23.11 53.55
C CYS A 271 0.50 -23.48 53.37
N ASN A 272 0.89 -23.99 52.20
CA ASN A 272 2.29 -24.34 51.92
C ASN A 272 3.21 -23.13 51.67
N GLN A 273 2.64 -21.91 51.59
CA GLN A 273 3.39 -20.67 51.42
C GLN A 273 3.45 -19.84 52.70
N ALA A 274 2.56 -20.11 53.66
CA ALA A 274 2.61 -19.58 55.00
C ALA A 274 3.57 -20.40 55.85
N TRP A 275 4.67 -19.78 56.28
CA TRP A 275 5.72 -20.49 57.01
C TRP A 275 5.29 -20.98 58.40
N GLN A 276 4.28 -20.34 59.00
CA GLN A 276 3.67 -20.67 60.30
C GLN A 276 2.58 -21.75 60.22
N CYS A 277 2.20 -22.19 59.01
CA CYS A 277 1.14 -23.18 58.80
C CYS A 277 1.69 -24.52 58.34
N GLU A 278 0.96 -25.59 58.62
CA GLU A 278 1.13 -26.89 57.99
C GLU A 278 -0.19 -27.50 57.53
N TRP A 279 -0.10 -28.39 56.55
CA TRP A 279 -1.25 -29.09 56.03
C TRP A 279 -1.31 -30.49 56.64
N ASP A 280 -2.20 -30.68 57.61
CA ASP A 280 -2.46 -31.98 58.23
C ASP A 280 -3.91 -32.42 58.05
N ASP A 281 -4.10 -33.72 57.84
CA ASP A 281 -5.37 -34.44 57.68
C ASP A 281 -6.49 -33.80 56.82
N GLY A 282 -6.13 -32.90 55.90
CA GLY A 282 -7.04 -32.31 54.91
C GLY A 282 -7.50 -30.88 55.20
N GLU A 283 -7.01 -30.28 56.28
CA GLU A 283 -7.22 -28.88 56.66
C GLU A 283 -5.84 -28.22 56.86
N CYS A 284 -5.80 -26.89 56.98
CA CYS A 284 -4.57 -26.16 57.24
C CYS A 284 -4.58 -25.73 58.70
N GLU A 285 -3.55 -26.10 59.44
CA GLU A 285 -3.42 -25.88 60.88
C GLU A 285 -2.17 -25.04 61.15
N ASP A 286 -2.14 -24.36 62.28
CA ASP A 286 -0.94 -23.69 62.77
C ASP A 286 0.09 -24.77 63.13
N LYS A 287 1.38 -24.55 62.81
CA LYS A 287 2.42 -25.49 63.25
C LYS A 287 2.63 -25.42 64.76
N ASP A 288 2.85 -26.58 65.36
CA ASP A 288 3.25 -26.70 66.77
C ASP A 288 4.55 -25.93 67.02
N CYS A 289 4.65 -25.24 68.18
CA CYS A 289 5.82 -24.43 68.53
C CYS A 289 7.12 -25.25 68.51
N ASP A 290 7.05 -26.53 68.90
CA ASP A 290 8.16 -27.50 68.92
C ASP A 290 8.88 -27.67 67.56
N GLU A 291 8.24 -27.27 66.45
CA GLU A 291 8.82 -27.37 65.12
C GLU A 291 9.66 -26.15 64.72
N PHE A 292 9.56 -25.05 65.46
CA PHE A 292 10.25 -23.81 65.13
C PHE A 292 11.69 -23.80 65.64
N ASN A 293 12.59 -23.24 64.82
CA ASN A 293 13.92 -22.91 65.31
C ASN A 293 13.89 -21.62 66.15
N GLN A 294 15.00 -21.32 66.85
CA GLN A 294 15.13 -20.14 67.72
C GLN A 294 14.60 -18.84 67.13
N ILE A 295 14.87 -18.58 65.84
CA ILE A 295 14.48 -17.32 65.20
C ILE A 295 12.99 -17.31 64.89
N GLU A 296 12.44 -18.45 64.45
CA GLU A 296 11.03 -18.62 64.15
C GLU A 296 10.17 -18.55 65.43
N CYS A 297 10.66 -19.16 66.52
CA CYS A 297 10.03 -19.13 67.83
C CYS A 297 9.92 -17.70 68.38
N ASP A 298 10.97 -16.88 68.22
CA ASP A 298 11.00 -15.48 68.65
C ASP A 298 10.03 -14.57 67.86
N LEU A 299 9.47 -15.04 66.75
CA LEU A 299 8.59 -14.28 65.85
C LEU A 299 7.11 -14.59 66.05
N ILE A 300 6.77 -15.63 66.82
CA ILE A 300 5.39 -16.05 67.07
C ILE A 300 5.01 -15.63 68.49
N GLU A 301 3.91 -14.89 68.63
CA GLU A 301 3.54 -14.27 69.92
C GLU A 301 3.19 -15.29 71.00
N ASP A 302 2.75 -16.49 70.62
CA ASP A 302 2.30 -17.55 71.53
C ASP A 302 3.37 -18.64 71.78
N CYS A 303 4.56 -18.53 71.17
CA CYS A 303 5.69 -19.42 71.42
C CYS A 303 6.80 -18.71 72.23
N GLN A 304 7.51 -19.44 73.09
CA GLN A 304 8.69 -18.95 73.79
C GLN A 304 9.84 -19.95 73.69
N TRP A 305 11.03 -19.44 73.42
CA TRP A 305 12.24 -20.25 73.43
C TRP A 305 12.84 -20.36 74.82
N ASP A 306 12.89 -21.58 75.36
CA ASP A 306 13.50 -21.88 76.65
C ASP A 306 14.47 -23.08 76.54
N GLU A 307 15.66 -22.94 77.13
CA GLU A 307 16.67 -24.02 77.30
C GLU A 307 16.96 -24.92 76.07
N ASP A 308 16.89 -24.37 74.86
CA ASP A 308 17.24 -24.99 73.55
C ASP A 308 16.06 -25.64 72.77
N GLU A 309 14.81 -25.49 73.22
CA GLU A 309 13.59 -25.89 72.50
C GLU A 309 12.57 -24.74 72.49
N CYS A 310 11.61 -24.77 71.56
CA CYS A 310 10.54 -23.78 71.45
C CYS A 310 9.25 -24.38 72.00
N ASP A 311 8.69 -23.79 73.05
CA ASP A 311 7.50 -24.29 73.73
C ASP A 311 6.35 -23.26 73.65
N ASP A 312 5.11 -23.73 73.78
CA ASP A 312 3.94 -22.86 73.95
C ASP A 312 4.04 -22.01 75.23
N ILE A 313 3.61 -20.75 75.16
CA ILE A 313 3.51 -19.89 76.35
C ILE A 313 2.32 -20.34 77.20
N ASP A 314 2.61 -21.07 78.29
CA ASP A 314 1.64 -21.53 79.29
C ASP A 314 0.94 -20.32 79.98
N ASP A 315 -0.21 -19.89 79.47
CA ASP A 315 -1.01 -18.76 79.97
C ASP A 315 -1.79 -19.06 81.27
N GLY A 316 -1.22 -19.87 82.15
CA GLY A 316 -1.44 -19.78 83.61
C GLY A 316 -2.89 -19.82 84.12
N SER A 317 -3.83 -20.45 83.42
CA SER A 317 -5.18 -20.73 83.94
C SER A 317 -5.17 -21.87 84.99
N GLY A 318 -4.35 -21.72 86.05
CA GLY A 318 -4.08 -22.77 87.03
C GLY A 318 -3.42 -22.32 88.34
N SER A 319 -4.15 -21.58 89.18
CA SER A 319 -4.07 -21.58 90.66
C SER A 319 -2.72 -21.84 91.36
N GLY A 320 -1.94 -20.79 91.69
CA GLY A 320 -1.14 -20.81 92.93
C GLY A 320 0.24 -20.14 92.92
N SER A 321 0.31 -18.99 93.59
CA SER A 321 1.41 -18.51 94.46
C SER A 321 2.81 -18.26 93.86
N GLY A 322 3.14 -16.98 93.65
CA GLY A 322 4.42 -16.45 94.14
C GLY A 322 5.34 -15.72 93.14
N SER A 323 5.30 -14.39 93.26
CA SER A 323 6.41 -13.43 93.11
C SER A 323 7.07 -13.22 91.74
N GLY A 324 6.70 -12.11 91.10
CA GLY A 324 7.61 -10.96 90.98
C GLY A 324 7.96 -10.48 89.56
N LEU A 325 7.28 -9.41 89.12
CA LEU A 325 7.80 -8.16 88.50
C LEU A 325 8.92 -8.29 87.45
N ASN A 326 8.91 -7.68 86.25
CA ASN A 326 8.22 -6.55 85.60
C ASN A 326 8.89 -6.37 84.21
N PRO A 327 8.58 -5.34 83.42
CA PRO A 327 7.70 -5.30 82.24
C PRO A 327 8.47 -5.10 80.91
N ASP A 328 7.72 -5.05 79.81
CA ASP A 328 7.95 -4.23 78.60
C ASP A 328 9.42 -3.91 78.24
N ILE A 329 10.01 -4.72 77.36
CA ILE A 329 11.14 -4.30 76.53
C ILE A 329 10.67 -4.34 75.07
N PRO A 330 10.49 -3.19 74.40
CA PRO A 330 10.26 -3.18 72.96
C PRO A 330 11.58 -3.57 72.27
N LYS A 331 11.62 -4.77 71.67
CA LYS A 331 12.75 -5.21 70.84
C LYS A 331 12.74 -4.37 69.56
N THR A 332 13.71 -3.47 69.46
CA THR A 332 14.03 -2.75 68.21
C THR A 332 14.74 -3.71 67.28
N TYR A 333 14.15 -4.08 66.15
CA TYR A 333 14.85 -4.87 65.15
C TYR A 333 15.64 -3.98 64.19
N ASN A 334 16.94 -4.23 64.24
CA ASN A 334 18.00 -3.71 63.41
C ASN A 334 17.90 -4.27 61.99
N GLU A 335 18.47 -3.51 61.07
CA GLU A 335 18.55 -3.75 59.64
C GLU A 335 18.93 -5.19 59.26
N ASN A 336 18.07 -5.82 58.46
CA ASN A 336 18.32 -6.70 57.31
C ASN A 336 19.58 -7.59 57.32
N PRO A 337 19.42 -8.87 56.93
CA PRO A 337 20.32 -9.39 55.93
C PRO A 337 19.57 -10.04 54.76
N LYS A 338 19.87 -9.50 53.58
CA LYS A 338 19.75 -10.15 52.27
C LYS A 338 20.09 -11.64 52.32
N LEU A 339 19.26 -12.46 51.67
CA LEU A 339 19.63 -13.70 50.99
C LEU A 339 18.90 -13.64 49.62
N PHE A 340 19.59 -13.15 48.58
CA PHE A 340 20.25 -13.90 47.50
C PHE A 340 19.31 -14.70 46.60
#